data_AF-A0A962QAG1-F1
#
_entry.id   AF-A0A962QAG1-F1
#
_cell.length_a   1.000
_cell.length_b   1.000
_cell.length_c   1.000
_cell.angle_alpha   90.00
_cell.angle_beta   90.00
_cell.angle_gamma   90.00
#
_symmetry.space_group_name_H-M   'P 1'
#
loop_
_entity.id
_entity.type
_entity.pdbx_description
1 polymer ?
#
loop_
_entity_poly.entity_id
_entity_poly.type
_entity_poly.pdbx_seq_one_letter_code
_entity_poly.pdbx_strand_id
1 'polypeptide(L)'
;AYKHAHSGQNPEQHWGRDTLRAIEFAFWVLNEHFAETDKHGQTQKRFTAGNTLVIASSVSNGAGAALLAAEQDRRGLIDGIAVSEPNVNPEFDAGFAIQQGDGALFYGHSRSLIDYTTLLNLYQGCANAAQPAAPFNFTDLFFAAFMPSANRCASLRENGLLTADDYIGQALEAQAIINDYGFLPEQNPVQPSHWWASVPQAIAVTYSNAYSRAQVQDSLCGYGFAATDGNSLGTVVGTGEPVPLSAAAAAVIFSTGNGIPPTGGIEIINEDSANGPLLDRISVSPSTGRSDENFDGALCLRRLATGVDPVTGAALRGQERAAHKRLLASVRKLRADGNLRGRPAVIVTGRSDAILPLNHASRAYYGLNQRVEGNRSGLHYYEVTNAQHLDAFNAFAGFDTRYVPLHHYYIQALNSLWAHLTLDQPLPPSQVVHTLPRGGDAGAAPAITLANLPPIQDAGSVDPAALIDFDGAVLHIPE
;
A
#
# COMPACT_ATOMS: atom_id res chain seq x y z
N ALA A 1 14.48 -18.41 3.10
CA ALA A 1 14.79 -16.97 3.02
C ALA A 1 14.06 -16.34 1.83
N TYR A 2 13.20 -15.35 2.07
CA TYR A 2 12.71 -14.45 1.00
C TYR A 2 13.61 -13.23 0.91
N LYS A 3 14.16 -12.93 -0.28
CA LYS A 3 15.19 -11.88 -0.45
C LYS A 3 14.71 -10.48 -0.04
N HIS A 4 13.44 -10.15 -0.33
CA HIS A 4 12.87 -8.87 0.06
C HIS A 4 12.95 -8.66 1.58
N ALA A 5 12.44 -9.62 2.36
CA ALA A 5 12.47 -9.58 3.82
C ALA A 5 13.87 -9.77 4.43
N HIS A 6 14.65 -10.74 3.92
CA HIS A 6 15.78 -11.31 4.67
C HIS A 6 17.16 -11.07 4.04
N SER A 7 17.28 -10.20 3.04
CA SER A 7 18.60 -9.90 2.43
C SER A 7 19.56 -9.16 3.37
N GLY A 8 19.08 -8.64 4.50
CA GLY A 8 19.82 -7.69 5.34
C GLY A 8 19.99 -6.31 4.71
N GLN A 9 19.36 -6.07 3.56
CA GLN A 9 19.37 -4.79 2.86
C GLN A 9 18.05 -4.05 3.10
N ASN A 10 18.05 -2.74 2.83
CA ASN A 10 16.84 -1.94 2.72
C ASN A 10 16.62 -1.64 1.23
N PRO A 11 15.99 -2.55 0.45
CA PRO A 11 15.91 -2.41 -1.00
C PRO A 11 15.15 -1.16 -1.44
N GLU A 12 14.13 -0.75 -0.69
CA GLU A 12 13.29 0.41 -1.01
C GLU A 12 14.07 1.73 -1.05
N GLN A 13 15.12 1.88 -0.23
CA GLN A 13 15.96 3.09 -0.24
C GLN A 13 16.67 3.33 -1.59
N HIS A 14 16.64 2.34 -2.49
CA HIS A 14 17.28 2.39 -3.80
C HIS A 14 16.30 2.46 -4.97
N TRP A 15 14.98 2.38 -4.73
CA TRP A 15 13.97 2.34 -5.79
C TRP A 15 14.11 3.50 -6.78
N GLY A 16 14.18 4.76 -6.31
CA GLY A 16 14.33 5.91 -7.21
C GLY A 16 15.59 5.83 -8.09
N ARG A 17 16.75 5.56 -7.47
CA ARG A 17 18.03 5.40 -8.18
C ARG A 17 18.00 4.24 -9.18
N ASP A 18 17.43 3.12 -8.79
CA ASP A 18 17.43 1.92 -9.62
C ASP A 18 16.44 2.07 -10.80
N THR A 19 15.34 2.82 -10.62
CA THR A 19 14.46 3.28 -11.72
C THR A 19 15.21 4.20 -12.69
N LEU A 20 16.01 5.16 -12.20
CA LEU A 20 16.83 6.01 -13.07
C LEU A 20 17.85 5.18 -13.87
N ARG A 21 18.49 4.20 -13.24
CA ARG A 21 19.40 3.26 -13.92
C ARG A 21 18.68 2.40 -14.95
N ALA A 22 17.42 2.04 -14.72
CA ALA A 22 16.62 1.32 -15.70
C ALA A 22 16.38 2.17 -16.96
N ILE A 23 16.16 3.48 -16.81
CA ILE A 23 16.07 4.41 -17.95
C ILE A 23 17.40 4.50 -18.70
N GLU A 24 18.52 4.64 -17.98
CA GLU A 24 19.85 4.66 -18.60
C GLU A 24 20.17 3.36 -19.35
N PHE A 25 19.79 2.22 -18.76
CA PHE A 25 19.93 0.91 -19.40
C PHE A 25 19.06 0.81 -20.65
N ALA A 26 17.83 1.32 -20.61
CA ALA A 26 16.96 1.37 -21.79
C ALA A 26 17.59 2.20 -22.92
N PHE A 27 18.16 3.38 -22.62
CA PHE A 27 18.91 4.15 -23.62
C PHE A 27 20.14 3.39 -24.14
N TRP A 28 20.86 2.67 -23.29
CA TRP A 28 21.98 1.84 -23.73
C TRP A 28 21.49 0.76 -24.71
N VAL A 29 20.47 -0.02 -24.35
CA VAL A 29 19.91 -1.08 -25.21
C VAL A 29 19.42 -0.51 -26.54
N LEU A 30 18.68 0.61 -26.52
CA LEU A 30 18.17 1.25 -27.73
C LEU A 30 19.31 1.71 -28.66
N ASN A 31 20.38 2.28 -28.10
CA ASN A 31 21.53 2.68 -28.92
C ASN A 31 22.28 1.47 -29.48
N GLU A 32 22.52 0.44 -28.67
CA GLU A 32 23.17 -0.79 -29.15
C GLU A 32 22.41 -1.45 -30.29
N HIS A 33 21.08 -1.36 -30.31
CA HIS A 33 20.26 -2.00 -31.33
C HIS A 33 20.00 -1.13 -32.58
N PHE A 34 19.95 0.19 -32.43
CA PHE A 34 19.40 1.08 -33.45
C PHE A 34 20.27 2.27 -33.82
N ALA A 35 21.40 2.49 -33.15
CA ALA A 35 22.34 3.55 -33.52
C ALA A 35 23.39 3.04 -34.51
N GLU A 36 23.90 3.94 -35.35
CA GLU A 36 25.00 3.63 -36.25
C GLU A 36 26.30 3.46 -35.47
N THR A 37 27.19 2.61 -35.97
CA THR A 37 28.56 2.49 -35.49
C THR A 37 29.45 3.46 -36.25
N ASP A 38 30.31 4.20 -35.55
CA ASP A 38 31.28 5.06 -36.21
C ASP A 38 32.41 4.26 -36.90
N LYS A 39 33.28 4.96 -37.62
CA LYS A 39 34.44 4.37 -38.32
C LYS A 39 35.45 3.67 -37.39
N HIS A 40 35.33 3.84 -36.08
CA HIS A 40 36.18 3.24 -35.06
C HIS A 40 35.50 2.07 -34.32
N GLY A 41 34.29 1.67 -34.75
CA GLY A 41 33.57 0.57 -34.12
C GLY A 41 32.78 0.98 -32.86
N GLN A 42 32.59 2.28 -32.60
CA GLN A 42 31.84 2.75 -31.43
C GLN A 42 30.39 3.07 -31.79
N THR A 43 29.44 2.55 -31.01
CA THR A 43 28.01 2.86 -31.11
C THR A 43 27.77 4.35 -30.86
N GLN A 44 27.17 5.06 -31.82
CA GLN A 44 26.78 6.46 -31.63
C GLN A 44 25.61 6.59 -30.66
N LYS A 45 25.46 7.75 -30.02
CA LYS A 45 24.33 8.03 -29.12
C LYS A 45 23.16 8.66 -29.89
N ARG A 46 22.38 7.82 -30.59
CA ARG A 46 21.16 8.21 -31.30
C ARG A 46 20.03 8.61 -30.33
N PHE A 47 19.82 7.82 -29.28
CA PHE A 47 18.81 8.06 -28.25
C PHE A 47 19.49 8.62 -27.00
N THR A 48 19.07 9.79 -26.59
CA THR A 48 19.57 10.52 -25.43
C THR A 48 18.41 11.11 -24.65
N ALA A 49 18.67 11.55 -23.42
CA ALA A 49 17.69 12.27 -22.63
C ALA A 49 17.18 13.55 -23.33
N GLY A 50 18.02 14.22 -24.13
CA GLY A 50 17.65 15.48 -24.78
C GLY A 50 16.80 15.32 -26.04
N ASN A 51 16.57 14.10 -26.53
CA ASN A 51 15.81 13.85 -27.75
C ASN A 51 14.86 12.66 -27.67
N THR A 52 14.70 12.06 -26.49
CA THR A 52 13.80 10.93 -26.26
C THR A 52 12.89 11.28 -25.11
N LEU A 53 11.59 11.31 -25.38
CA LEU A 53 10.59 11.50 -24.34
C LEU A 53 10.54 10.29 -23.41
N VAL A 54 10.64 10.51 -22.10
CA VAL A 54 10.52 9.48 -21.07
C VAL A 54 9.42 9.84 -20.08
N ILE A 55 8.39 8.98 -20.03
CA ILE A 55 7.37 9.02 -18.99
C ILE A 55 7.67 7.90 -17.98
N ALA A 56 7.91 8.26 -16.72
CA ALA A 56 8.01 7.28 -15.64
C ALA A 56 6.59 6.93 -15.14
N SER A 57 6.20 5.66 -15.29
CA SER A 57 4.82 5.23 -15.05
C SER A 57 4.74 3.85 -14.45
N SER A 58 3.90 3.67 -13.43
CA SER A 58 3.59 2.38 -12.81
C SER A 58 2.45 2.52 -11.80
N VAL A 59 2.20 1.45 -11.03
CA VAL A 59 1.22 1.39 -9.94
C VAL A 59 1.89 0.98 -8.63
N SER A 60 1.29 1.29 -7.47
CA SER A 60 1.71 0.77 -6.16
C SER A 60 3.20 1.04 -5.84
N ASN A 61 4.01 0.02 -5.54
CA ASN A 61 5.45 0.16 -5.31
C ASN A 61 6.20 0.79 -6.48
N GLY A 62 5.84 0.43 -7.72
CA GLY A 62 6.46 1.00 -8.91
C GLY A 62 6.13 2.49 -9.07
N ALA A 63 4.91 2.89 -8.67
CA ALA A 63 4.49 4.28 -8.66
C ALA A 63 5.30 5.10 -7.65
N GLY A 64 5.49 4.58 -6.44
CA GLY A 64 6.41 5.18 -5.45
C GLY A 64 7.84 5.29 -5.97
N ALA A 65 8.34 4.23 -6.64
CA ALA A 65 9.66 4.23 -7.26
C ALA A 65 9.81 5.29 -8.36
N ALA A 66 8.77 5.54 -9.15
CA ALA A 66 8.75 6.57 -10.19
C ALA A 66 8.78 7.99 -9.61
N LEU A 67 8.01 8.26 -8.54
CA LEU A 67 8.06 9.54 -7.83
C LEU A 67 9.44 9.79 -7.22
N LEU A 68 9.99 8.81 -6.50
CA LEU A 68 11.34 8.90 -5.93
C LEU A 68 12.43 9.06 -7.00
N ALA A 69 12.26 8.46 -8.18
CA ALA A 69 13.16 8.65 -9.31
C ALA A 69 13.13 10.10 -9.81
N ALA A 70 11.94 10.68 -9.97
CA ALA A 70 11.78 12.08 -10.37
C ALA A 70 12.38 13.04 -9.33
N GLU A 71 12.18 12.77 -8.03
CA GLU A 71 12.81 13.53 -6.94
C GLU A 71 14.34 13.40 -6.90
N GLN A 72 14.92 12.35 -7.51
CA GLN A 72 16.37 12.13 -7.53
C GLN A 72 17.02 12.55 -8.84
N ASP A 73 16.23 12.76 -9.90
CA ASP A 73 16.74 12.98 -11.24
C ASP A 73 17.32 14.40 -11.40
N ARG A 74 18.65 14.47 -11.40
CA ARG A 74 19.42 15.70 -11.67
C ARG A 74 19.88 15.81 -13.11
N ARG A 75 19.59 14.81 -13.95
CA ARG A 75 20.11 14.68 -15.32
C ARG A 75 19.03 14.89 -16.38
N GLY A 76 17.78 15.07 -15.97
CA GLY A 76 16.65 15.25 -16.89
C GLY A 76 16.37 13.98 -17.68
N LEU A 77 16.43 12.82 -17.02
CA LEU A 77 16.08 11.52 -17.62
C LEU A 77 14.58 11.30 -17.73
N ILE A 78 13.77 12.00 -16.95
CA ILE A 78 12.30 11.85 -16.91
C ILE A 78 11.66 13.19 -17.27
N ASP A 79 10.82 13.19 -18.31
CA ASP A 79 10.08 14.37 -18.79
C ASP A 79 8.72 14.51 -18.11
N GLY A 80 8.10 13.40 -17.71
CA GLY A 80 6.86 13.43 -16.96
C GLY A 80 6.57 12.15 -16.16
N ILE A 81 5.61 12.22 -15.25
CA ILE A 81 5.24 11.14 -14.35
C ILE A 81 3.73 10.90 -14.41
N ALA A 82 3.29 9.67 -14.65
CA ALA A 82 1.88 9.29 -14.53
C ALA A 82 1.80 8.02 -13.69
N VAL A 83 1.19 8.07 -12.51
CA VAL A 83 1.21 6.94 -11.58
C VAL A 83 -0.13 6.70 -10.93
N SER A 84 -0.40 5.45 -10.54
CA SER A 84 -1.58 5.08 -9.75
C SER A 84 -1.18 4.58 -8.37
N GLU A 85 -1.84 5.08 -7.33
CA GLU A 85 -1.77 4.60 -5.95
C GLU A 85 -0.32 4.40 -5.47
N PRO A 86 0.52 5.45 -5.49
CA PRO A 86 1.92 5.32 -5.13
C PRO A 86 2.10 4.87 -3.69
N ASN A 87 2.80 3.75 -3.48
CA ASN A 87 3.38 3.43 -2.18
C ASN A 87 4.55 4.37 -1.93
N VAL A 88 4.22 5.56 -1.44
CA VAL A 88 5.16 6.64 -1.13
C VAL A 88 5.05 6.96 0.36
N ASN A 89 6.19 7.30 0.96
CA ASN A 89 6.30 7.70 2.35
C ASN A 89 6.69 9.19 2.40
N PRO A 90 5.76 10.15 2.31
CA PRO A 90 6.10 11.57 2.27
C PRO A 90 6.81 11.99 3.55
N GLU A 91 7.69 12.98 3.49
CA GLU A 91 8.11 13.70 4.69
C GLU A 91 6.89 14.31 5.40
N PHE A 92 6.97 14.40 6.72
CA PHE A 92 5.93 15.04 7.52
C PHE A 92 6.15 16.55 7.55
N ASP A 93 5.14 17.32 7.17
CA ASP A 93 5.11 18.78 7.31
C ASP A 93 3.94 19.17 8.22
N ALA A 94 4.26 19.63 9.44
CA ALA A 94 3.26 20.08 10.41
C ALA A 94 2.55 21.40 10.01
N GLY A 95 3.00 22.02 8.91
CA GLY A 95 2.46 23.27 8.39
C GLY A 95 1.16 23.13 7.61
N PHE A 96 0.65 21.91 7.40
CA PHE A 96 -0.66 21.71 6.79
C PHE A 96 -1.50 20.60 7.43
N ALA A 97 -2.80 20.60 7.10
CA ALA A 97 -3.74 19.53 7.39
C ALA A 97 -4.46 19.08 6.12
N ILE A 98 -5.06 17.90 6.17
CA ILE A 98 -5.94 17.39 5.10
C ILE A 98 -7.38 17.47 5.58
N GLN A 99 -8.30 17.95 4.76
CA GLN A 99 -9.73 17.97 5.03
C GLN A 99 -10.47 17.30 3.89
N GLN A 100 -11.36 16.35 4.20
CA GLN A 100 -12.31 15.81 3.23
C GLN A 100 -13.70 16.35 3.53
N GLY A 101 -14.38 16.90 2.51
CA GLY A 101 -15.71 17.47 2.64
C GLY A 101 -15.79 18.49 3.77
N ASP A 102 -16.79 18.34 4.64
CA ASP A 102 -16.96 19.10 5.88
C ASP A 102 -16.36 18.40 7.12
N GLY A 103 -15.59 17.34 6.90
CA GLY A 103 -14.93 16.54 7.95
C GLY A 103 -13.89 17.32 8.74
N ALA A 104 -13.41 16.70 9.82
CA ALA A 104 -12.39 17.31 10.69
C ALA A 104 -11.03 17.44 9.98
N LEU A 105 -10.28 18.48 10.35
CA LEU A 105 -8.90 18.65 9.91
C LEU A 105 -8.01 17.50 10.42
N PHE A 106 -7.36 16.82 9.50
CA PHE A 106 -6.44 15.74 9.78
C PHE A 106 -4.97 16.20 9.72
N TYR A 107 -4.37 16.42 10.88
CA TYR A 107 -2.96 16.81 11.03
C TYR A 107 -2.00 15.61 11.12
N GLY A 108 -2.51 14.40 11.36
CA GLY A 108 -1.71 13.20 11.61
C GLY A 108 -1.15 12.52 10.37
N HIS A 109 -0.95 13.24 9.26
CA HIS A 109 -0.60 12.68 7.95
C HIS A 109 0.86 12.19 7.85
N SER A 110 1.22 11.68 6.66
CA SER A 110 2.58 11.22 6.33
C SER A 110 3.16 10.12 7.25
N ARG A 111 2.33 9.26 7.84
CA ARG A 111 2.84 8.06 8.53
C ARG A 111 3.47 7.10 7.53
N SER A 112 4.51 6.38 7.94
CA SER A 112 5.17 5.43 7.04
C SER A 112 4.34 4.17 6.83
N LEU A 113 4.57 3.45 5.73
CA LEU A 113 3.96 2.14 5.42
C LEU A 113 3.94 1.21 6.63
N ILE A 114 5.10 1.02 7.27
CA ILE A 114 5.20 0.12 8.40
C ILE A 114 4.45 0.60 9.65
N ASP A 115 4.20 1.90 9.77
CA ASP A 115 3.44 2.45 10.89
C ASP A 115 1.97 2.05 10.78
N TYR A 116 1.29 2.46 9.70
CA TYR A 116 -0.13 2.19 9.54
C TYR A 116 -0.44 0.72 9.22
N THR A 117 0.45 -0.01 8.53
CA THR A 117 0.18 -1.43 8.24
C THR A 117 0.37 -2.32 9.47
N THR A 118 1.27 -2.00 10.40
CA THR A 118 1.35 -2.73 11.67
C THR A 118 0.17 -2.42 12.60
N LEU A 119 -0.45 -1.25 12.47
CA LEU A 119 -1.73 -0.94 13.11
C LEU A 119 -2.84 -1.84 12.54
N LEU A 120 -3.00 -1.90 11.22
CA LEU A 120 -3.96 -2.82 10.58
C LEU A 120 -3.71 -4.28 11.01
N ASN A 121 -2.45 -4.73 10.99
CA ASN A 121 -2.07 -6.08 11.41
C ASN A 121 -2.49 -6.42 12.86
N LEU A 122 -2.60 -5.40 13.72
CA LEU A 122 -3.00 -5.57 15.11
C LEU A 122 -4.52 -5.56 15.27
N TYR A 123 -5.22 -4.61 14.64
CA TYR A 123 -6.64 -4.31 14.92
C TYR A 123 -7.63 -4.83 13.89
N GLN A 124 -7.23 -5.01 12.62
CA GLN A 124 -8.18 -5.27 11.54
C GLN A 124 -8.94 -6.59 11.68
N GLY A 125 -8.28 -7.65 12.19
CA GLY A 125 -8.95 -8.92 12.50
C GLY A 125 -10.17 -8.73 13.40
N CYS A 126 -10.06 -7.88 14.42
CA CYS A 126 -11.19 -7.51 15.28
C CYS A 126 -12.20 -6.58 14.57
N ALA A 127 -11.70 -5.55 13.87
CA ALA A 127 -12.53 -4.56 13.20
C ALA A 127 -13.44 -5.15 12.10
N ASN A 128 -13.07 -6.30 11.51
CA ASN A 128 -13.87 -6.95 10.47
C ASN A 128 -15.32 -7.20 10.88
N ALA A 129 -15.61 -7.48 12.15
CA ALA A 129 -16.97 -7.69 12.62
C ALA A 129 -17.83 -6.41 12.65
N ALA A 130 -17.23 -5.22 12.57
CA ALA A 130 -17.94 -3.96 12.35
C ALA A 130 -18.45 -3.80 10.91
N GLN A 131 -18.00 -4.66 9.98
CA GLN A 131 -18.34 -4.62 8.55
C GLN A 131 -18.99 -5.93 8.08
N PRO A 132 -20.12 -6.37 8.67
CA PRO A 132 -20.70 -7.69 8.38
C PRO A 132 -21.20 -7.83 6.93
N ALA A 133 -21.48 -6.72 6.24
CA ALA A 133 -21.92 -6.71 4.84
C ALA A 133 -20.78 -6.53 3.83
N ALA A 134 -19.53 -6.42 4.29
CA ALA A 134 -18.38 -6.27 3.41
C ALA A 134 -18.17 -7.55 2.57
N PRO A 135 -17.93 -7.41 1.26
CA PRO A 135 -17.60 -8.56 0.43
C PRO A 135 -16.30 -9.22 0.90
N PHE A 136 -16.24 -10.55 0.85
CA PHE A 136 -15.11 -11.36 1.33
C PHE A 136 -14.76 -11.20 2.82
N ASN A 137 -15.70 -10.75 3.64
CA ASN A 137 -15.56 -10.84 5.09
C ASN A 137 -15.83 -12.27 5.58
N PHE A 138 -14.90 -13.17 5.29
CA PHE A 138 -15.10 -14.60 5.45
C PHE A 138 -14.23 -15.26 6.53
N THR A 139 -13.39 -14.51 7.24
CA THR A 139 -12.42 -15.10 8.19
C THR A 139 -13.10 -15.99 9.23
N ASP A 140 -14.05 -15.47 9.99
CA ASP A 140 -14.80 -16.29 10.97
C ASP A 140 -15.68 -17.36 10.31
N LEU A 141 -16.07 -17.21 9.03
CA LEU A 141 -16.84 -18.23 8.31
C LEU A 141 -15.97 -19.42 7.89
N PHE A 142 -14.75 -19.18 7.41
CA PHE A 142 -13.81 -20.23 6.98
C PHE A 142 -13.09 -20.88 8.16
N PHE A 143 -12.94 -20.18 9.30
CA PHE A 143 -12.28 -20.68 10.51
C PHE A 143 -13.23 -20.72 11.71
N ALA A 144 -14.51 -21.01 11.48
CA ALA A 144 -15.55 -21.00 12.52
C ALA A 144 -15.22 -21.89 13.74
N ALA A 145 -14.45 -22.96 13.56
CA ALA A 145 -13.99 -23.79 14.67
C ALA A 145 -13.06 -23.06 15.65
N PHE A 146 -12.37 -22.01 15.19
CA PHE A 146 -11.40 -21.24 15.95
C PHE A 146 -11.90 -19.84 16.30
N MET A 147 -12.88 -19.28 15.57
CA MET A 147 -13.41 -17.92 15.75
C MET A 147 -12.29 -16.86 15.93
N PRO A 148 -11.31 -16.82 15.00
CA PRO A 148 -10.07 -16.07 15.20
C PRO A 148 -10.30 -14.57 15.39
N SER A 149 -11.29 -13.97 14.74
CA SER A 149 -11.56 -12.53 14.87
C SER A 149 -12.17 -12.17 16.23
N ALA A 150 -13.06 -13.02 16.76
CA ALA A 150 -13.57 -12.87 18.12
C ALA A 150 -12.47 -13.06 19.18
N ASN A 151 -11.59 -14.04 18.99
CA ASN A 151 -10.43 -14.24 19.86
C ASN A 151 -9.47 -13.04 19.80
N ARG A 152 -9.23 -12.47 18.60
CA ARG A 152 -8.42 -11.26 18.45
C ARG A 152 -9.01 -10.08 19.22
N CYS A 153 -10.32 -9.85 19.14
CA CYS A 153 -10.98 -8.81 19.95
C CYS A 153 -10.80 -9.03 21.45
N ALA A 154 -11.00 -10.26 21.94
CA ALA A 154 -10.81 -10.61 23.34
C ALA A 154 -9.35 -10.39 23.80
N SER A 155 -8.37 -10.84 22.99
CA SER A 155 -6.94 -10.63 23.28
C SER A 155 -6.56 -9.15 23.32
N LEU A 156 -7.08 -8.33 22.39
CA LEU A 156 -6.87 -6.88 22.41
C LEU A 156 -7.45 -6.25 23.68
N ARG A 157 -8.67 -6.63 24.07
CA ARG A 157 -9.33 -6.12 25.28
C ARG A 157 -8.60 -6.53 26.55
N GLU A 158 -8.25 -7.80 26.70
CA GLU A 158 -7.54 -8.30 27.90
C GLU A 158 -6.15 -7.68 28.08
N ASN A 159 -5.52 -7.26 26.97
CA ASN A 159 -4.28 -6.51 26.99
C ASN A 159 -4.48 -4.98 27.08
N GLY A 160 -5.70 -4.50 27.34
CA GLY A 160 -5.99 -3.07 27.55
C GLY A 160 -5.88 -2.19 26.30
N LEU A 161 -5.87 -2.79 25.10
CA LEU A 161 -5.83 -2.08 23.81
C LEU A 161 -7.23 -1.70 23.30
N LEU A 162 -8.27 -2.30 23.89
CA LEU A 162 -9.67 -1.96 23.70
C LEU A 162 -10.33 -1.82 25.07
N THR A 163 -11.47 -1.13 25.12
CA THR A 163 -12.23 -0.86 26.35
C THR A 163 -13.63 -1.47 26.34
N ALA A 164 -14.22 -1.71 25.17
CA ALA A 164 -15.56 -2.27 25.04
C ALA A 164 -15.67 -3.72 25.55
N ASP A 165 -16.78 -4.05 26.23
CA ASP A 165 -17.02 -5.34 26.91
C ASP A 165 -17.57 -6.46 26.03
N ASP A 166 -18.25 -6.12 24.95
CA ASP A 166 -18.82 -7.11 24.02
C ASP A 166 -18.11 -7.09 22.66
N TYR A 167 -18.25 -8.20 21.93
CA TYR A 167 -17.56 -8.43 20.66
C TYR A 167 -17.83 -7.34 19.62
N ILE A 168 -19.09 -6.90 19.48
CA ILE A 168 -19.45 -5.89 18.48
C ILE A 168 -18.95 -4.52 18.91
N GLY A 169 -19.04 -4.18 20.20
CA GLY A 169 -18.43 -2.97 20.74
C GLY A 169 -16.92 -2.92 20.50
N GLN A 170 -16.22 -4.05 20.71
CA GLN A 170 -14.78 -4.18 20.46
C GLN A 170 -14.44 -4.00 18.97
N ALA A 171 -15.23 -4.59 18.08
CA ALA A 171 -15.04 -4.45 16.64
C ALA A 171 -15.24 -3.00 16.17
N LEU A 172 -16.28 -2.32 16.67
CA LEU A 172 -16.54 -0.91 16.39
C LEU A 172 -15.42 0.00 16.91
N GLU A 173 -14.92 -0.26 18.13
CA GLU A 173 -13.80 0.46 18.70
C GLU A 173 -12.51 0.24 17.90
N ALA A 174 -12.22 -1.00 17.48
CA ALA A 174 -11.08 -1.32 16.64
C ALA A 174 -11.16 -0.62 15.27
N GLN A 175 -12.35 -0.57 14.64
CA GLN A 175 -12.55 0.19 13.40
C GLN A 175 -12.36 1.70 13.63
N ALA A 176 -12.85 2.24 14.75
CA ALA A 176 -12.66 3.64 15.10
C ALA A 176 -11.17 3.98 15.25
N ILE A 177 -10.38 3.13 15.93
CA ILE A 177 -8.92 3.28 16.03
C ILE A 177 -8.25 3.32 14.65
N ILE A 178 -8.67 2.45 13.72
CA ILE A 178 -8.16 2.43 12.35
C ILE A 178 -8.48 3.75 11.63
N ASN A 179 -9.72 4.23 11.74
CA ASN A 179 -10.17 5.46 11.07
C ASN A 179 -9.47 6.69 11.66
N ASP A 180 -9.39 6.79 12.99
CA ASP A 180 -8.67 7.85 13.72
C ASP A 180 -7.18 7.88 13.35
N TYR A 181 -6.62 6.75 12.93
CA TYR A 181 -5.25 6.69 12.46
C TYR A 181 -5.04 7.34 11.10
N GLY A 182 -6.10 7.59 10.32
CA GLY A 182 -6.04 8.24 9.02
C GLY A 182 -6.64 7.43 7.87
N PHE A 183 -7.20 6.25 8.14
CA PHE A 183 -8.00 5.51 7.17
C PHE A 183 -9.39 6.14 7.01
N LEU A 184 -9.88 6.19 5.78
CA LEU A 184 -11.16 6.75 5.40
C LEU A 184 -12.29 5.74 5.65
N PRO A 185 -13.50 6.19 6.04
CA PRO A 185 -14.67 5.33 6.13
C PRO A 185 -14.96 4.49 4.88
N GLU A 186 -14.64 5.02 3.70
CA GLU A 186 -14.80 4.39 2.38
C GLU A 186 -13.87 3.21 2.15
N GLN A 187 -12.81 3.07 2.96
CA GLN A 187 -11.91 1.92 2.96
C GLN A 187 -12.47 0.76 3.81
N ASN A 188 -13.33 1.04 4.80
CA ASN A 188 -13.81 0.04 5.76
C ASN A 188 -14.49 -1.16 5.09
N PRO A 189 -15.35 -0.99 4.07
CA PRO A 189 -15.98 -2.14 3.41
C PRO A 189 -15.03 -2.95 2.52
N VAL A 190 -13.82 -2.45 2.23
CA VAL A 190 -12.79 -3.12 1.41
C VAL A 190 -11.78 -3.87 2.29
N GLN A 191 -11.48 -3.34 3.47
CA GLN A 191 -10.48 -3.90 4.38
C GLN A 191 -10.68 -5.38 4.75
N PRO A 192 -11.90 -5.91 4.99
CA PRO A 192 -12.09 -7.33 5.31
C PRO A 192 -11.61 -8.28 4.22
N SER A 193 -11.77 -7.94 2.93
CA SER A 193 -11.26 -8.78 1.84
C SER A 193 -9.73 -8.81 1.80
N HIS A 194 -9.10 -7.68 2.14
CA HIS A 194 -7.65 -7.54 2.19
C HIS A 194 -7.07 -8.27 3.41
N TRP A 195 -7.77 -8.24 4.55
CA TRP A 195 -7.45 -9.06 5.71
C TRP A 195 -7.54 -10.55 5.37
N TRP A 196 -8.64 -10.98 4.73
CA TRP A 196 -8.80 -12.36 4.28
C TRP A 196 -7.69 -12.78 3.31
N ALA A 197 -7.28 -11.88 2.41
CA ALA A 197 -6.18 -12.06 1.48
C ALA A 197 -4.77 -11.95 2.11
N SER A 198 -4.68 -11.80 3.44
CA SER A 198 -3.43 -11.63 4.21
C SER A 198 -2.58 -10.41 3.83
N VAL A 199 -3.17 -9.38 3.21
CA VAL A 199 -2.43 -8.20 2.71
C VAL A 199 -1.71 -7.41 3.81
N PRO A 200 -2.38 -6.94 4.88
CA PRO A 200 -1.68 -6.19 5.93
C PRO A 200 -0.65 -7.05 6.68
N GLN A 201 -0.91 -8.35 6.89
CA GLN A 201 0.01 -9.30 7.51
C GLN A 201 1.28 -9.45 6.66
N ALA A 202 1.10 -9.72 5.37
CA ALA A 202 2.18 -9.89 4.39
C ALA A 202 3.12 -8.69 4.34
N ILE A 203 2.54 -7.49 4.29
CA ILE A 203 3.29 -6.22 4.26
C ILE A 203 3.97 -5.99 5.62
N ALA A 204 3.25 -6.12 6.74
CA ALA A 204 3.81 -5.88 8.07
C ALA A 204 5.03 -6.76 8.34
N VAL A 205 4.95 -8.05 8.05
CA VAL A 205 6.04 -9.01 8.29
C VAL A 205 7.20 -8.76 7.33
N THR A 206 6.93 -8.65 6.02
CA THR A 206 7.98 -8.52 5.00
C THR A 206 8.77 -7.22 5.18
N TYR A 207 8.08 -6.09 5.31
CA TYR A 207 8.73 -4.78 5.42
C TYR A 207 9.37 -4.57 6.80
N SER A 208 8.83 -5.15 7.89
CA SER A 208 9.50 -5.07 9.20
C SER A 208 10.84 -5.78 9.19
N ASN A 209 10.90 -6.96 8.55
CA ASN A 209 12.15 -7.69 8.37
C ASN A 209 13.13 -6.88 7.50
N ALA A 210 12.68 -6.37 6.35
CA ALA A 210 13.52 -5.59 5.44
C ALA A 210 14.07 -4.31 6.13
N TYR A 211 13.21 -3.51 6.76
CA TYR A 211 13.61 -2.27 7.39
C TYR A 211 14.45 -2.49 8.65
N SER A 212 14.16 -3.54 9.43
CA SER A 212 15.01 -3.93 10.56
C SER A 212 16.33 -4.57 10.12
N ARG A 213 16.48 -4.88 8.81
CA ARG A 213 17.60 -5.61 8.21
C ARG A 213 17.80 -6.97 8.89
N ALA A 214 16.69 -7.61 9.24
CA ALA A 214 16.69 -8.92 9.86
C ALA A 214 17.13 -10.00 8.86
N GLN A 215 17.74 -11.05 9.38
CA GLN A 215 18.07 -12.27 8.67
C GLN A 215 17.05 -13.35 9.01
N VAL A 216 17.02 -14.45 8.24
CA VAL A 216 16.08 -15.56 8.50
C VAL A 216 16.22 -16.12 9.90
N GLN A 217 17.45 -16.26 10.40
CA GLN A 217 17.70 -16.81 11.74
C GLN A 217 17.31 -15.87 12.89
N ASP A 218 16.97 -14.61 12.61
CA ASP A 218 16.58 -13.65 13.64
C ASP A 218 15.12 -13.83 14.08
N SER A 219 14.30 -14.52 13.28
CA SER A 219 12.85 -14.73 13.51
C SER A 219 12.18 -13.50 14.11
N LEU A 220 12.27 -12.36 13.41
CA LEU A 220 11.84 -11.07 13.96
C LEU A 220 10.39 -11.13 14.44
N CYS A 221 10.17 -10.91 15.74
CA CYS A 221 8.85 -11.02 16.38
C CYS A 221 8.20 -12.42 16.26
N GLY A 222 8.99 -13.49 16.20
CA GLY A 222 8.47 -14.85 16.10
C GLY A 222 7.93 -15.20 14.72
N TYR A 223 8.17 -14.37 13.70
CA TYR A 223 7.69 -14.63 12.34
C TYR A 223 8.70 -15.38 11.47
N GLY A 224 8.17 -16.28 10.65
CA GLY A 224 8.90 -16.98 9.59
C GLY A 224 8.09 -17.12 8.29
N PHE A 225 8.71 -17.75 7.28
CA PHE A 225 8.04 -18.13 6.03
C PHE A 225 8.36 -19.58 5.69
N ALA A 226 7.32 -20.39 5.50
CA ALA A 226 7.46 -21.78 5.11
C ALA A 226 6.30 -22.21 4.20
N ALA A 227 6.47 -23.32 3.48
CA ALA A 227 5.32 -24.00 2.91
C ALA A 227 4.56 -24.71 4.03
N THR A 228 3.24 -24.81 3.92
CA THR A 228 2.41 -25.52 4.90
C THR A 228 1.57 -26.61 4.23
N ASP A 229 1.10 -27.58 5.00
CA ASP A 229 0.12 -28.55 4.53
C ASP A 229 -1.30 -27.96 4.39
N GLY A 230 -1.52 -26.74 4.92
CA GLY A 230 -2.69 -25.88 4.71
C GLY A 230 -2.40 -24.63 3.88
N ASN A 231 -3.34 -23.69 3.84
CA ASN A 231 -3.15 -22.39 3.18
C ASN A 231 -3.79 -21.22 3.98
N SER A 232 -3.30 -20.01 3.74
CA SER A 232 -3.88 -18.77 4.28
C SER A 232 -5.07 -18.24 3.47
N LEU A 233 -5.50 -18.91 2.39
CA LEU A 233 -6.59 -18.46 1.53
C LEU A 233 -7.62 -19.57 1.27
N GLY A 234 -8.78 -19.47 1.90
CA GLY A 234 -9.86 -20.48 1.84
C GLY A 234 -9.92 -21.35 3.10
N THR A 235 -10.82 -22.34 3.14
CA THR A 235 -10.97 -23.28 4.27
C THR A 235 -9.63 -23.95 4.58
N VAL A 236 -9.26 -24.13 5.86
CA VAL A 236 -8.06 -24.93 6.19
C VAL A 236 -8.25 -26.33 5.59
N VAL A 237 -7.45 -26.66 4.59
CA VAL A 237 -7.27 -28.02 4.11
C VAL A 237 -5.90 -28.47 4.63
N GLY A 238 -5.81 -28.98 5.87
CA GLY A 238 -4.54 -29.35 6.50
C GLY A 238 -4.48 -29.00 8.00
N THR A 239 -3.33 -29.20 8.64
CA THR A 239 -3.08 -28.76 10.03
C THR A 239 -2.50 -27.34 10.11
N GLY A 240 -1.96 -26.83 9.00
CA GLY A 240 -1.24 -25.56 8.93
C GLY A 240 0.21 -25.65 9.40
N GLU A 241 0.74 -26.88 9.55
CA GLU A 241 2.11 -27.12 9.96
C GLU A 241 3.09 -26.91 8.79
N PRO A 242 4.31 -26.42 9.05
CA PRO A 242 5.34 -26.31 8.03
C PRO A 242 5.69 -27.66 7.39
N VAL A 243 5.77 -27.68 6.07
CA VAL A 243 6.19 -28.84 5.26
C VAL A 243 7.30 -28.46 4.29
N PRO A 244 8.05 -29.43 3.74
CA PRO A 244 8.99 -29.16 2.66
C PRO A 244 8.30 -28.53 1.44
N LEU A 245 8.86 -27.43 0.93
CA LEU A 245 8.41 -26.82 -0.32
C LEU A 245 8.65 -27.78 -1.49
N SER A 246 7.60 -28.08 -2.27
CA SER A 246 7.74 -28.92 -3.45
C SER A 246 8.59 -28.23 -4.54
N ALA A 247 9.33 -29.01 -5.34
CA ALA A 247 10.12 -28.47 -6.45
C ALA A 247 9.25 -27.73 -7.48
N ALA A 248 8.02 -28.19 -7.70
CA ALA A 248 7.07 -27.53 -8.59
C ALA A 248 6.65 -26.14 -8.06
N ALA A 249 6.32 -26.04 -6.78
CA ALA A 249 6.00 -24.77 -6.14
C ALA A 249 7.20 -23.82 -6.15
N ALA A 250 8.41 -24.32 -5.90
CA ALA A 250 9.64 -23.53 -5.99
C ALA A 250 9.87 -22.96 -7.41
N ALA A 251 9.61 -23.74 -8.46
CA ALA A 251 9.72 -23.29 -9.85
C ALA A 251 8.69 -22.21 -10.22
N VAL A 252 7.46 -22.32 -9.70
CA VAL A 252 6.43 -21.29 -9.88
C VAL A 252 6.83 -20.00 -9.16
N ILE A 253 7.23 -20.07 -7.88
CA ILE A 253 7.66 -18.89 -7.12
C ILE A 253 8.84 -18.18 -7.80
N PHE A 254 9.80 -18.93 -8.33
CA PHE A 254 10.96 -18.35 -9.03
C PHE A 254 10.56 -17.58 -10.29
N SER A 255 9.50 -18.00 -11.00
CA SER A 255 9.10 -17.41 -12.28
C SER A 255 8.06 -16.30 -12.15
N THR A 256 7.06 -16.44 -11.28
CA THR A 256 5.91 -15.52 -11.18
C THR A 256 5.68 -14.94 -9.79
N GLY A 257 6.53 -15.22 -8.82
CA GLY A 257 6.41 -14.68 -7.46
C GLY A 257 6.49 -13.16 -7.42
N ASN A 258 5.59 -12.52 -6.68
CA ASN A 258 5.55 -11.06 -6.47
C ASN A 258 6.57 -10.56 -5.43
N GLY A 259 7.30 -11.47 -4.77
CA GLY A 259 8.31 -11.15 -3.76
C GLY A 259 7.78 -10.88 -2.34
N ILE A 260 6.49 -11.06 -2.08
CA ILE A 260 5.83 -10.84 -0.78
C ILE A 260 4.96 -12.06 -0.44
N PRO A 261 5.35 -12.92 0.52
CA PRO A 261 4.50 -14.00 1.01
C PRO A 261 3.23 -13.46 1.71
N PRO A 262 2.08 -14.14 1.59
CA PRO A 262 1.93 -15.49 1.04
C PRO A 262 1.93 -15.53 -0.50
N THR A 263 2.66 -16.49 -1.09
CA THR A 263 2.72 -16.69 -2.54
C THR A 263 3.23 -18.09 -2.89
N GLY A 264 2.63 -18.72 -3.91
CA GLY A 264 3.09 -19.99 -4.46
C GLY A 264 3.19 -21.14 -3.43
N GLY A 265 2.31 -21.14 -2.42
CA GLY A 265 2.28 -22.14 -1.35
C GLY A 265 3.26 -21.86 -0.20
N ILE A 266 3.97 -20.73 -0.21
CA ILE A 266 4.65 -20.21 0.98
C ILE A 266 3.69 -19.32 1.74
N GLU A 267 3.64 -19.52 3.05
CA GLU A 267 2.78 -18.84 4.00
C GLU A 267 3.59 -18.09 5.07
N ILE A 268 2.89 -17.27 5.85
CA ILE A 268 3.41 -16.62 7.06
C ILE A 268 3.29 -17.60 8.23
N ILE A 269 4.37 -17.77 8.98
CA ILE A 269 4.45 -18.71 10.11
C ILE A 269 4.63 -17.93 11.40
N ASN A 270 3.86 -18.31 12.42
CA ASN A 270 4.15 -18.01 13.81
C ASN A 270 5.05 -19.12 14.35
N GLU A 271 6.36 -18.84 14.43
CA GLU A 271 7.38 -19.77 14.94
C GLU A 271 7.24 -20.02 16.44
N ASP A 272 6.64 -19.08 17.17
CA ASP A 272 6.49 -19.10 18.63
C ASP A 272 5.13 -19.66 19.09
N SER A 273 4.29 -20.16 18.18
CA SER A 273 2.97 -20.72 18.50
C SER A 273 3.06 -21.81 19.60
N ALA A 274 2.07 -21.85 20.50
CA ALA A 274 2.13 -22.59 21.77
C ALA A 274 2.40 -24.12 21.68
N ASN A 275 2.31 -24.71 20.48
CA ASN A 275 2.59 -26.13 20.22
C ASN A 275 3.60 -26.37 19.07
N GLY A 276 4.43 -25.36 18.78
CA GLY A 276 5.38 -25.36 17.69
C GLY A 276 4.92 -24.52 16.50
N PRO A 277 5.82 -24.28 15.51
CA PRO A 277 5.55 -23.39 14.39
C PRO A 277 4.27 -23.74 13.63
N LEU A 278 3.42 -22.75 13.38
CA LEU A 278 2.15 -22.93 12.70
C LEU A 278 1.81 -21.75 11.79
N LEU A 279 1.00 -21.98 10.77
CA LEU A 279 0.37 -20.94 9.96
C LEU A 279 -0.20 -19.82 10.84
N ASP A 280 0.27 -18.59 10.60
CA ASP A 280 0.02 -17.39 11.40
C ASP A 280 -1.44 -17.22 11.82
N ARG A 281 -2.35 -17.31 10.85
CA ARG A 281 -3.79 -17.07 11.03
C ARG A 281 -4.49 -18.03 12.01
N ILE A 282 -4.02 -19.27 12.11
CA ILE A 282 -4.63 -20.29 13.00
C ILE A 282 -3.75 -20.60 14.21
N SER A 283 -2.57 -20.00 14.30
CA SER A 283 -1.62 -20.16 15.39
C SER A 283 -2.17 -19.72 16.74
N VAL A 284 -1.63 -20.29 17.82
CA VAL A 284 -2.01 -19.97 19.19
C VAL A 284 -0.96 -19.07 19.81
N SER A 285 -1.31 -17.83 20.15
CA SER A 285 -0.40 -16.91 20.82
C SER A 285 -0.08 -17.40 22.24
N PRO A 286 1.20 -17.57 22.61
CA PRO A 286 1.57 -18.01 23.96
C PRO A 286 1.06 -17.12 25.09
N SER A 287 0.97 -15.80 24.88
CA SER A 287 0.56 -14.88 25.96
C SER A 287 -0.92 -14.97 26.29
N THR A 288 -1.76 -15.33 25.31
CA THR A 288 -3.22 -15.35 25.43
C THR A 288 -3.78 -16.77 25.52
N GLY A 289 -3.03 -17.76 25.02
CA GLY A 289 -3.50 -19.13 24.88
C GLY A 289 -4.62 -19.30 23.86
N ARG A 290 -4.85 -18.33 22.97
CA ARG A 290 -5.93 -18.35 21.96
C ARG A 290 -5.41 -18.44 20.54
N SER A 291 -6.23 -19.02 19.67
CA SER A 291 -6.07 -18.88 18.22
C SER A 291 -6.58 -17.50 17.81
N ASP A 292 -5.73 -16.49 17.92
CA ASP A 292 -6.04 -15.07 17.76
C ASP A 292 -5.23 -14.42 16.64
N GLU A 293 -4.89 -15.19 15.61
CA GLU A 293 -4.16 -14.73 14.42
C GLU A 293 -2.76 -14.19 14.76
N ASN A 294 -2.06 -14.80 15.72
CA ASN A 294 -0.74 -14.38 16.22
C ASN A 294 -0.73 -12.94 16.78
N PHE A 295 -1.55 -12.70 17.81
CA PHE A 295 -1.55 -11.44 18.55
C PHE A 295 -0.16 -11.03 19.03
N ASP A 296 0.64 -11.97 19.56
CA ASP A 296 1.97 -11.67 20.11
C ASP A 296 2.92 -11.11 19.05
N GLY A 297 2.98 -11.75 17.88
CA GLY A 297 3.75 -11.26 16.75
C GLY A 297 3.27 -9.88 16.28
N ALA A 298 1.96 -9.72 16.11
CA ALA A 298 1.38 -8.46 15.63
C ALA A 298 1.67 -7.29 16.59
N LEU A 299 1.54 -7.53 17.90
CA LEU A 299 1.87 -6.58 18.95
C LEU A 299 3.37 -6.22 18.93
N CYS A 300 4.25 -7.22 18.78
CA CYS A 300 5.69 -6.99 18.65
C CYS A 300 6.04 -6.13 17.43
N LEU A 301 5.45 -6.38 16.25
CA LEU A 301 5.69 -5.55 15.07
C LEU A 301 5.20 -4.10 15.28
N ARG A 302 4.03 -3.92 15.91
CA ARG A 302 3.51 -2.60 16.27
C ARG A 302 4.44 -1.83 17.21
N ARG A 303 5.03 -2.53 18.18
CA ARG A 303 6.05 -2.00 19.07
C ARG A 303 7.28 -1.54 18.29
N LEU A 304 7.81 -2.39 17.42
CA LEU A 304 8.97 -2.05 16.58
C LEU A 304 8.71 -0.86 15.65
N ALA A 305 7.50 -0.71 15.10
CA ALA A 305 7.15 0.42 14.24
C ALA A 305 7.07 1.74 15.02
N THR A 306 6.49 1.73 16.21
CA THR A 306 6.24 2.95 17.02
C THR A 306 7.35 3.30 18.00
N GLY A 307 8.22 2.34 18.35
CA GLY A 307 9.29 2.53 19.33
C GLY A 307 8.81 2.53 20.79
N VAL A 308 7.55 2.19 21.04
CA VAL A 308 6.93 2.11 22.37
C VAL A 308 6.05 0.86 22.48
N ASP A 309 5.84 0.41 23.71
CA ASP A 309 4.82 -0.57 24.04
C ASP A 309 3.44 0.10 24.05
N PRO A 310 2.50 -0.28 23.15
CA PRO A 310 1.18 0.33 23.12
C PRO A 310 0.31 -0.03 24.34
N VAL A 311 0.64 -1.08 25.09
CA VAL A 311 -0.08 -1.46 26.32
C VAL A 311 0.39 -0.62 27.51
N THR A 312 1.71 -0.48 27.68
CA THR A 312 2.29 0.17 28.87
C THR A 312 2.75 1.61 28.65
N GLY A 313 2.86 2.06 27.39
CA GLY A 313 3.47 3.33 27.00
C GLY A 313 4.99 3.36 27.17
N ALA A 314 5.62 2.26 27.58
CA ALA A 314 7.04 2.22 27.87
C ALA A 314 7.88 2.22 26.59
N ALA A 315 9.00 2.97 26.59
CA ALA A 315 9.97 2.90 25.50
C ALA A 315 10.65 1.52 25.44
N LEU A 316 10.90 1.03 24.22
CA LEU A 316 11.55 -0.27 24.01
C LEU A 316 12.97 -0.32 24.59
N ARG A 317 13.40 -1.52 24.98
CA ARG A 317 14.74 -1.81 25.53
C ARG A 317 15.38 -3.00 24.81
N GLY A 318 16.65 -3.26 25.11
CA GLY A 318 17.37 -4.45 24.63
C GLY A 318 17.36 -4.62 23.10
N GLN A 319 17.07 -5.84 22.65
CA GLN A 319 17.07 -6.23 21.24
C GLN A 319 15.96 -5.53 20.44
N GLU A 320 14.75 -5.39 21.00
CA GLU A 320 13.65 -4.68 20.34
C GLU A 320 14.01 -3.21 20.05
N ARG A 321 14.64 -2.52 21.00
CA ARG A 321 15.14 -1.15 20.77
C ARG A 321 16.17 -1.10 19.65
N ALA A 322 17.05 -2.09 19.56
CA ALA A 322 18.04 -2.18 18.50
C ALA A 322 17.39 -2.41 17.13
N ALA A 323 16.38 -3.30 17.05
CA ALA A 323 15.59 -3.53 15.85
C ALA A 323 14.83 -2.27 15.42
N HIS A 324 14.09 -1.63 16.33
CA HIS A 324 13.40 -0.36 16.08
C HIS A 324 14.34 0.73 15.56
N LYS A 325 15.54 0.88 16.14
CA LYS A 325 16.54 1.84 15.63
C LYS A 325 16.96 1.55 14.19
N ARG A 326 17.13 0.28 13.82
CA ARG A 326 17.46 -0.10 12.44
C ARG A 326 16.28 0.17 11.51
N LEU A 327 15.07 -0.19 11.93
CA LEU A 327 13.82 0.06 11.21
C LEU A 327 13.63 1.55 10.94
N LEU A 328 13.70 2.39 11.98
CA LEU A 328 13.55 3.84 11.86
C LEU A 328 14.63 4.46 10.96
N ALA A 329 15.87 3.99 11.07
CA ALA A 329 16.96 4.44 10.19
C ALA A 329 16.73 4.03 8.72
N SER A 330 16.08 2.90 8.47
CA SER A 330 15.68 2.47 7.14
C SER A 330 14.55 3.34 6.61
N VAL A 331 13.48 3.54 7.38
CA VAL A 331 12.31 4.36 7.02
C VAL A 331 12.70 5.80 6.68
N ARG A 332 13.61 6.42 7.44
CA ARG A 332 14.11 7.78 7.16
C ARG A 332 14.77 7.93 5.78
N LYS A 333 15.30 6.85 5.20
CA LYS A 333 15.95 6.89 3.87
C LYS A 333 14.96 6.68 2.72
N LEU A 334 13.70 6.40 3.03
CA LEU A 334 12.62 6.18 2.07
C LEU A 334 11.76 7.43 1.90
N ARG A 335 11.97 8.43 2.76
CA ARG A 335 11.10 9.58 2.84
C ARG A 335 11.21 10.40 1.56
N ALA A 336 10.06 10.61 0.93
CA ALA A 336 9.93 11.40 -0.28
C ALA A 336 9.85 12.88 0.09
N ASP A 337 10.61 13.72 -0.61
CA ASP A 337 10.75 15.14 -0.27
C ASP A 337 9.70 16.04 -0.95
N GLY A 338 8.91 15.48 -1.87
CA GLY A 338 7.86 16.19 -2.61
C GLY A 338 8.39 17.10 -3.72
N ASN A 339 9.69 17.13 -4.02
CA ASN A 339 10.29 18.02 -5.02
C ASN A 339 10.43 17.33 -6.38
N LEU A 340 9.40 17.44 -7.21
CA LEU A 340 9.39 16.94 -8.60
C LEU A 340 10.11 17.86 -9.59
N ARG A 341 10.69 18.96 -9.11
CA ARG A 341 11.36 20.04 -9.88
C ARG A 341 10.44 20.71 -10.90
N GLY A 342 9.15 20.82 -10.57
CA GLY A 342 8.14 21.39 -11.46
C GLY A 342 7.88 20.61 -12.74
N ARG A 343 8.21 19.31 -12.74
CA ARG A 343 7.91 18.43 -13.88
C ARG A 343 6.41 18.15 -13.96
N PRO A 344 5.84 18.02 -15.17
CA PRO A 344 4.48 17.53 -15.34
C PRO A 344 4.32 16.15 -14.70
N ALA A 345 3.39 16.05 -13.77
CA ALA A 345 3.14 14.83 -13.02
C ALA A 345 1.65 14.65 -12.74
N VAL A 346 1.21 13.39 -12.72
CA VAL A 346 -0.17 13.01 -12.40
C VAL A 346 -0.16 11.84 -11.43
N ILE A 347 -0.90 11.97 -10.34
CA ILE A 347 -1.22 10.87 -9.41
C ILE A 347 -2.72 10.55 -9.51
N VAL A 348 -3.04 9.29 -9.76
CA VAL A 348 -4.40 8.75 -9.69
C VAL A 348 -4.53 7.87 -8.45
N THR A 349 -5.62 7.94 -7.70
CA THR A 349 -5.83 7.07 -6.52
C THR A 349 -7.31 6.77 -6.33
N GLY A 350 -7.64 5.52 -5.99
CA GLY A 350 -8.99 5.16 -5.59
C GLY A 350 -9.27 5.56 -4.15
N ARG A 351 -10.39 6.24 -3.88
CA ARG A 351 -10.77 6.66 -2.51
C ARG A 351 -10.91 5.48 -1.53
N SER A 352 -11.25 4.30 -2.04
CA SER A 352 -11.40 3.07 -1.27
C SER A 352 -10.15 2.17 -1.28
N ASP A 353 -8.97 2.70 -1.62
CA ASP A 353 -7.70 1.97 -1.54
C ASP A 353 -7.43 1.49 -0.11
N ALA A 354 -7.61 0.20 0.19
CA ALA A 354 -7.43 -0.37 1.52
C ALA A 354 -5.98 -0.77 1.85
N ILE A 355 -5.03 -0.57 0.94
CA ILE A 355 -3.61 -0.90 1.14
C ILE A 355 -2.83 0.35 1.57
N LEU A 356 -3.05 1.46 0.85
CA LEU A 356 -2.33 2.71 1.04
C LEU A 356 -3.32 3.81 1.45
N PRO A 357 -3.46 4.10 2.76
CA PRO A 357 -4.36 5.14 3.23
C PRO A 357 -3.95 6.50 2.65
N LEU A 358 -4.89 7.14 1.97
CA LEU A 358 -4.66 8.35 1.17
C LEU A 358 -4.04 9.48 2.00
N ASN A 359 -4.50 9.65 3.24
CA ASN A 359 -4.01 10.64 4.19
C ASN A 359 -2.55 10.41 4.63
N HIS A 360 -1.93 9.29 4.28
CA HIS A 360 -0.51 9.03 4.54
C HIS A 360 0.31 8.86 3.26
N ALA A 361 -0.34 8.49 2.16
CA ALA A 361 0.28 8.32 0.84
C ALA A 361 -0.08 9.49 -0.08
N SER A 362 -1.00 9.30 -1.04
CA SER A 362 -1.24 10.24 -2.15
C SER A 362 -1.64 11.65 -1.73
N ARG A 363 -2.61 11.83 -0.81
CA ARG A 363 -3.01 13.17 -0.35
C ARG A 363 -1.87 13.87 0.38
N ALA A 364 -1.17 13.15 1.24
CA ALA A 364 -0.01 13.67 1.97
C ALA A 364 1.14 14.05 1.03
N TYR A 365 1.41 13.24 0.00
CA TYR A 365 2.42 13.55 -1.01
C TYR A 365 2.04 14.78 -1.83
N TYR A 366 0.79 14.86 -2.28
CA TYR A 366 0.29 16.01 -3.03
C TYR A 366 0.40 17.29 -2.20
N GLY A 367 -0.10 17.30 -0.96
CA GLY A 367 0.02 18.44 -0.05
C GLY A 367 1.47 18.85 0.21
N LEU A 368 2.37 17.89 0.45
CA LEU A 368 3.81 18.16 0.60
C LEU A 368 4.41 18.80 -0.66
N ASN A 369 4.08 18.30 -1.85
CA ASN A 369 4.55 18.89 -3.11
C ASN A 369 4.03 20.33 -3.28
N GLN A 370 2.76 20.60 -2.96
CA GLN A 370 2.23 21.97 -3.01
C GLN A 370 2.97 22.91 -2.05
N ARG A 371 3.35 22.44 -0.86
CA ARG A 371 4.18 23.20 0.09
C ARG A 371 5.59 23.48 -0.44
N VAL A 372 6.22 22.50 -1.09
CA VAL A 372 7.62 22.56 -1.54
C VAL A 372 7.77 23.34 -2.84
N GLU A 373 6.85 23.17 -3.79
CA GLU A 373 6.96 23.76 -5.13
C GLU A 373 6.05 24.97 -5.34
N GLY A 374 4.91 25.04 -4.65
CA GLY A 374 3.90 26.09 -4.81
C GLY A 374 3.47 26.23 -6.27
N ASN A 375 3.44 27.46 -6.77
CA ASN A 375 3.07 27.77 -8.16
C ASN A 375 3.98 27.15 -9.23
N ARG A 376 5.12 26.56 -8.85
CA ARG A 376 5.99 25.82 -9.78
C ARG A 376 5.62 24.34 -9.89
N SER A 377 4.72 23.86 -9.05
CA SER A 377 4.27 22.47 -9.11
C SER A 377 3.64 22.18 -10.46
N GLY A 378 4.10 21.11 -11.11
CA GLY A 378 3.45 20.51 -12.26
C GLY A 378 2.63 19.27 -11.89
N LEU A 379 2.39 19.04 -10.59
CA LEU A 379 1.69 17.86 -10.09
C LEU A 379 0.18 18.08 -10.06
N HIS A 380 -0.54 17.15 -10.68
CA HIS A 380 -2.00 17.07 -10.68
C HIS A 380 -2.44 15.80 -9.93
N TYR A 381 -3.50 15.91 -9.14
CA TYR A 381 -4.01 14.80 -8.33
C TYR A 381 -5.46 14.50 -8.68
N TYR A 382 -5.73 13.24 -9.05
CA TYR A 382 -7.06 12.75 -9.36
C TYR A 382 -7.46 11.65 -8.38
N GLU A 383 -8.47 11.94 -7.55
CA GLU A 383 -9.01 10.99 -6.59
C GLU A 383 -10.33 10.42 -7.11
N VAL A 384 -10.43 9.11 -7.27
CA VAL A 384 -11.56 8.45 -7.94
C VAL A 384 -12.45 7.78 -6.89
N THR A 385 -13.71 8.19 -6.81
CA THR A 385 -14.67 7.57 -5.89
C THR A 385 -15.03 6.16 -6.38
N ASN A 386 -15.47 5.29 -5.46
CA ASN A 386 -15.81 3.89 -5.76
C ASN A 386 -14.69 3.11 -6.48
N ALA A 387 -13.44 3.44 -6.26
CA ALA A 387 -12.29 2.73 -6.81
C ALA A 387 -11.32 2.34 -5.69
N GLN A 388 -10.61 1.24 -5.89
CA GLN A 388 -9.72 0.63 -4.89
C GLN A 388 -8.51 -0.04 -5.55
N HIS A 389 -7.51 -0.42 -4.75
CA HIS A 389 -6.15 -0.81 -5.18
C HIS A 389 -6.05 -2.08 -6.04
N LEU A 390 -6.93 -3.05 -5.81
CA LEU A 390 -6.90 -4.37 -6.42
C LEU A 390 -8.02 -4.54 -7.43
N ASP A 391 -7.92 -3.90 -8.60
CA ASP A 391 -8.92 -3.97 -9.67
C ASP A 391 -9.39 -5.40 -10.01
N ALA A 392 -8.53 -6.40 -9.85
CA ALA A 392 -8.88 -7.82 -10.02
C ALA A 392 -10.07 -8.26 -9.14
N PHE A 393 -10.27 -7.65 -7.98
CA PHE A 393 -11.36 -7.97 -7.06
C PHE A 393 -12.71 -7.46 -7.59
N ASN A 394 -12.72 -6.47 -8.48
CA ASN A 394 -13.95 -5.89 -9.05
C ASN A 394 -14.78 -6.90 -9.87
N ALA A 395 -14.22 -8.08 -10.18
CA ALA A 395 -14.93 -9.18 -10.80
C ALA A 395 -15.74 -10.05 -9.82
N PHE A 396 -15.49 -9.94 -8.51
CA PHE A 396 -16.13 -10.80 -7.52
C PHE A 396 -17.44 -10.23 -6.98
N ALA A 397 -18.31 -11.12 -6.50
CA ALA A 397 -19.60 -10.77 -5.94
C ALA A 397 -19.49 -9.74 -4.80
N GLY A 398 -20.22 -8.65 -4.95
CA GLY A 398 -20.26 -7.53 -4.01
C GLY A 398 -19.16 -6.49 -4.22
N PHE A 399 -18.05 -6.85 -4.85
CA PHE A 399 -17.15 -5.84 -5.42
C PHE A 399 -17.69 -5.33 -6.74
N ASP A 400 -18.24 -6.23 -7.55
CA ASP A 400 -18.80 -5.96 -8.88
C ASP A 400 -19.89 -4.90 -8.89
N THR A 401 -20.72 -4.83 -7.85
CA THR A 401 -21.79 -3.85 -7.72
C THR A 401 -21.34 -2.51 -7.12
N ARG A 402 -20.18 -2.48 -6.44
CA ARG A 402 -19.73 -1.35 -5.61
C ARG A 402 -18.58 -0.55 -6.21
N TYR A 403 -17.68 -1.19 -6.95
CA TYR A 403 -16.44 -0.56 -7.39
C TYR A 403 -16.25 -0.55 -8.90
N VAL A 404 -15.51 0.45 -9.37
CA VAL A 404 -15.10 0.66 -10.76
C VAL A 404 -13.60 0.44 -10.93
N PRO A 405 -13.12 0.04 -12.13
CA PRO A 405 -11.71 -0.18 -12.38
C PRO A 405 -10.92 1.13 -12.34
N LEU A 406 -10.00 1.28 -11.38
CA LEU A 406 -9.12 2.44 -11.29
C LEU A 406 -8.16 2.51 -12.48
N HIS A 407 -7.78 1.36 -13.03
CA HIS A 407 -6.86 1.29 -14.17
C HIS A 407 -7.38 2.08 -15.39
N HIS A 408 -8.69 2.22 -15.53
CA HIS A 408 -9.29 3.09 -16.55
C HIS A 408 -8.81 4.55 -16.43
N TYR A 409 -8.77 5.07 -15.21
CA TYR A 409 -8.35 6.44 -14.91
C TYR A 409 -6.83 6.61 -14.95
N TYR A 410 -6.08 5.58 -14.58
CA TYR A 410 -4.63 5.55 -14.79
C TYR A 410 -4.25 5.67 -16.27
N ILE A 411 -4.97 4.98 -17.17
CA ILE A 411 -4.75 5.11 -18.62
C ILE A 411 -5.18 6.49 -19.14
N GLN A 412 -6.26 7.08 -18.62
CA GLN A 412 -6.61 8.47 -18.95
C GLN A 412 -5.50 9.44 -18.54
N ALA A 413 -4.97 9.32 -17.32
CA ALA A 413 -3.85 10.14 -16.84
C ALA A 413 -2.60 10.01 -17.72
N LEU A 414 -2.26 8.80 -18.14
CA LEU A 414 -1.17 8.55 -19.09
C LEU A 414 -1.40 9.26 -20.43
N ASN A 415 -2.61 9.18 -20.98
CA ASN A 415 -2.96 9.85 -22.24
C ASN A 415 -2.91 11.38 -22.09
N SER A 416 -3.42 11.93 -20.99
CA SER A 416 -3.37 13.37 -20.71
C SER A 416 -1.93 13.87 -20.57
N LEU A 417 -1.07 13.13 -19.87
CA LEU A 417 0.34 13.49 -19.75
C LEU A 417 1.08 13.39 -21.09
N TRP A 418 0.81 12.34 -21.87
CA TRP A 418 1.36 12.23 -23.23
C TRP A 418 0.93 13.40 -24.11
N ALA A 419 -0.36 13.76 -24.11
CA ALA A 419 -0.88 14.89 -24.86
C ALA A 419 -0.29 16.23 -24.39
N HIS A 420 -0.09 16.40 -23.08
CA HIS A 420 0.60 17.56 -22.52
C HIS A 420 2.03 17.69 -23.07
N LEU A 421 2.79 16.60 -23.02
CA LEU A 421 4.20 16.59 -23.42
C LEU A 421 4.41 16.68 -24.94
N THR A 422 3.44 16.25 -25.75
CA THR A 422 3.60 16.14 -27.22
C THR A 422 2.78 17.13 -28.02
N LEU A 423 1.67 17.63 -27.46
CA LEU A 423 0.71 18.51 -28.14
C LEU A 423 0.47 19.83 -27.37
N ASP A 424 1.19 20.06 -26.27
CA ASP A 424 1.05 21.26 -25.42
C ASP A 424 -0.38 21.47 -24.88
N GLN A 425 -1.10 20.37 -24.67
CA GLN A 425 -2.43 20.42 -24.05
C GLN A 425 -2.31 20.62 -22.53
N PRO A 426 -3.12 21.47 -21.89
CA PRO A 426 -3.08 21.60 -20.44
C PRO A 426 -3.51 20.29 -19.77
N LEU A 427 -2.86 19.94 -18.65
CA LEU A 427 -3.35 18.87 -17.79
C LEU A 427 -4.66 19.30 -17.10
N PRO A 428 -5.65 18.40 -16.98
CA PRO A 428 -6.85 18.66 -16.19
C PRO A 428 -6.54 19.11 -14.76
N PRO A 429 -7.29 20.03 -14.15
CA PRO A 429 -7.03 20.44 -12.77
C PRO A 429 -7.20 19.28 -11.78
N SER A 430 -6.49 19.33 -10.65
CA SER A 430 -6.66 18.35 -9.56
C SER A 430 -8.13 18.30 -9.14
N GLN A 431 -8.69 17.09 -9.04
CA GLN A 431 -10.12 16.91 -8.83
C GLN A 431 -10.47 15.54 -8.24
N VAL A 432 -11.65 15.47 -7.65
CA VAL A 432 -12.33 14.22 -7.34
C VAL A 432 -13.17 13.82 -8.56
N VAL A 433 -12.98 12.60 -9.05
CA VAL A 433 -13.82 12.03 -10.09
C VAL A 433 -14.91 11.20 -9.42
N HIS A 434 -16.11 11.77 -9.36
CA HIS A 434 -17.29 11.12 -8.77
C HIS A 434 -17.87 10.08 -9.74
N THR A 435 -17.51 8.82 -9.53
CA THR A 435 -17.98 7.71 -10.36
C THR A 435 -19.33 7.17 -9.88
N LEU A 436 -19.96 6.32 -10.70
CA LEU A 436 -21.22 5.67 -10.36
C LEU A 436 -21.02 4.15 -10.31
N PRO A 437 -21.22 3.49 -9.15
CA PRO A 437 -21.21 2.04 -9.05
C PRO A 437 -22.21 1.40 -10.01
N ARG A 438 -21.95 0.15 -10.41
CA ARG A 438 -22.84 -0.58 -11.33
C ARG A 438 -24.18 -0.95 -10.69
N GLY A 439 -24.21 -1.11 -9.36
CA GLY A 439 -25.38 -1.57 -8.63
C GLY A 439 -25.82 -2.98 -9.06
N GLY A 440 -27.08 -3.32 -8.77
CA GLY A 440 -27.65 -4.64 -9.05
C GLY A 440 -27.30 -5.69 -7.99
N ASP A 441 -27.45 -6.96 -8.36
CA ASP A 441 -27.21 -8.11 -7.48
C ASP A 441 -25.72 -8.48 -7.46
N ALA A 442 -25.20 -8.79 -6.27
CA ALA A 442 -23.81 -9.21 -6.09
C ALA A 442 -23.50 -10.49 -6.89
N GLY A 443 -22.47 -10.44 -7.73
CA GLY A 443 -22.08 -11.54 -8.63
C GLY A 443 -22.83 -11.56 -9.96
N ALA A 444 -23.76 -10.62 -10.15
CA ALA A 444 -24.55 -10.42 -11.36
C ALA A 444 -24.73 -8.93 -11.68
N ALA A 445 -23.75 -8.08 -11.30
CA ALA A 445 -23.78 -6.67 -11.64
C ALA A 445 -23.92 -6.48 -13.17
N PRO A 446 -24.65 -5.45 -13.64
CA PRO A 446 -24.71 -5.11 -15.05
C PRO A 446 -23.30 -4.91 -15.66
N ALA A 447 -23.22 -4.98 -16.99
CA ALA A 447 -21.97 -4.65 -17.67
C ALA A 447 -21.58 -3.19 -17.39
N ILE A 448 -20.28 -2.95 -17.18
CA ILE A 448 -19.79 -1.58 -16.97
C ILE A 448 -19.98 -0.75 -18.24
N THR A 449 -20.39 0.51 -18.07
CA THR A 449 -20.55 1.45 -19.19
C THR A 449 -19.83 2.77 -18.89
N LEU A 450 -19.69 3.64 -19.88
CA LEU A 450 -19.13 4.98 -19.68
C LEU A 450 -19.98 5.84 -18.73
N ALA A 451 -21.25 5.52 -18.51
CA ALA A 451 -22.06 6.20 -17.49
C ALA A 451 -21.56 5.91 -16.06
N ASN A 452 -20.91 4.76 -15.84
CA ASN A 452 -20.26 4.42 -14.57
C ASN A 452 -18.89 5.09 -14.42
N LEU A 453 -18.29 5.49 -15.54
CA LEU A 453 -16.90 5.93 -15.66
C LEU A 453 -16.85 7.36 -16.23
N PRO A 454 -17.41 8.37 -15.55
CA PRO A 454 -17.26 9.75 -16.00
C PRO A 454 -15.77 10.08 -16.13
N PRO A 455 -15.34 10.79 -17.19
CA PRO A 455 -13.92 11.04 -17.43
C PRO A 455 -13.37 12.10 -16.48
N ILE A 456 -12.04 12.14 -16.35
CA ILE A 456 -11.34 13.26 -15.71
C ILE A 456 -11.67 14.53 -16.53
N GLN A 457 -12.20 15.56 -15.88
CA GLN A 457 -12.74 16.74 -16.55
C GLN A 457 -11.68 17.81 -16.75
N ASP A 458 -11.64 18.42 -17.93
CA ASP A 458 -10.80 19.59 -18.20
C ASP A 458 -11.27 20.82 -17.40
N ALA A 459 -10.42 21.84 -17.29
CA ALA A 459 -10.70 23.05 -16.50
C ALA A 459 -11.99 23.79 -16.92
N GLY A 460 -12.43 23.65 -18.18
CA GLY A 460 -13.65 24.28 -18.67
C GLY A 460 -14.94 23.51 -18.37
N SER A 461 -14.85 22.25 -17.93
CA SER A 461 -16.01 21.37 -17.72
C SER A 461 -16.10 20.77 -16.32
N VAL A 462 -15.01 20.79 -15.55
CA VAL A 462 -15.00 20.29 -14.17
C VAL A 462 -15.98 21.06 -13.29
N ASP A 463 -16.72 20.34 -12.45
CA ASP A 463 -17.56 20.94 -11.42
C ASP A 463 -16.64 21.62 -10.38
N PRO A 464 -16.81 22.92 -10.07
CA PRO A 464 -16.03 23.59 -9.03
C PRO A 464 -16.09 22.88 -7.67
N ALA A 465 -17.19 22.19 -7.35
CA ALA A 465 -17.32 21.42 -6.12
C ALA A 465 -16.46 20.15 -6.10
N ALA A 466 -15.96 19.70 -7.25
CA ALA A 466 -15.09 18.54 -7.39
C ALA A 466 -13.60 18.91 -7.45
N LEU A 467 -13.24 20.20 -7.39
CA LEU A 467 -11.85 20.63 -7.41
C LEU A 467 -11.14 20.32 -6.09
N ILE A 468 -9.94 19.77 -6.19
CA ILE A 468 -9.03 19.63 -5.05
C ILE A 468 -8.17 20.88 -5.00
N ASP A 469 -8.16 21.57 -3.86
CA ASP A 469 -7.41 22.81 -3.69
C ASP A 469 -6.54 22.81 -2.42
N PHE A 470 -5.46 23.58 -2.48
CA PHE A 470 -4.55 23.78 -1.36
C PHE A 470 -4.41 25.29 -1.08
N ASP A 471 -4.91 25.73 0.07
CA ASP A 471 -4.96 27.15 0.44
C ASP A 471 -3.66 27.68 1.09
N GLY A 472 -2.65 26.81 1.23
CA GLY A 472 -1.38 27.09 1.90
C GLY A 472 -1.27 26.47 3.30
N ALA A 473 -2.39 26.10 3.92
CA ALA A 473 -2.48 25.48 5.24
C ALA A 473 -3.38 24.25 5.29
N VAL A 474 -4.35 24.13 4.39
CA VAL A 474 -5.26 22.99 4.31
C VAL A 474 -5.33 22.49 2.87
N LEU A 475 -5.20 21.17 2.71
CA LEU A 475 -5.55 20.46 1.48
C LEU A 475 -7.02 20.04 1.56
N HIS A 476 -7.85 20.71 0.77
CA HIS A 476 -9.29 20.45 0.66
C HIS A 476 -9.54 19.38 -0.39
N ILE A 477 -10.12 18.27 0.05
CA ILE A 477 -10.55 17.16 -0.79
C ILE A 477 -12.08 17.16 -0.78
N PRO A 478 -12.74 17.34 -1.94
CA PRO A 478 -14.19 17.18 -2.03
C PRO A 478 -14.68 15.82 -1.54
N GLU A 479 -15.95 15.78 -1.13
CA GLU A 479 -16.62 14.57 -0.65
C GLU A 479 -16.79 13.46 -1.70
#